data_AF-A0A355YWK6-F1
#
_entry.id   AF-A0A355YWK6-F1
#
_cell.length_a   1.000
_cell.length_b   1.000
_cell.length_c   1.000
_cell.angle_alpha   90.00
_cell.angle_beta   90.00
_cell.angle_gamma   90.00
#
_symmetry.space_group_name_H-M   'P 1'
#
loop_
_entity.id
_entity.type
_entity.pdbx_description
1 polymer ?
#
loop_
_entity_poly.entity_id
_entity_poly.type
_entity_poly.pdbx_seq_one_letter_code
_entity_poly.pdbx_strand_id
1 'polypeptide(L)' 'SHYVSDDMLPALREVLPRARLVTLKNAGHWLHADQPDAFQQAIDAFIAAQS' A
#
# COMPACT_ATOMS: atom_id res chain seq x y z
N SER A 1 0.56 -6.76 -11.71
CA SER A 1 0.24 -5.70 -12.69
C SER A 1 1.47 -4.83 -12.89
N HIS A 2 1.62 -4.18 -14.04
CA HIS A 2 2.74 -3.26 -14.34
C HIS A 2 2.35 -1.78 -14.28
N TYR A 3 1.11 -1.45 -13.90
CA TYR A 3 0.62 -0.07 -13.86
C TYR A 3 1.33 0.78 -12.78
N VAL A 4 1.68 0.18 -11.64
CA VAL A 4 2.51 0.78 -10.60
C VAL A 4 3.71 -0.15 -10.36
N SER A 5 4.90 0.26 -10.82
CA SER A 5 6.19 -0.44 -10.63
C SER A 5 6.96 0.12 -9.44
N ASP A 6 7.84 -0.70 -8.88
CA ASP A 6 8.77 -0.32 -7.81
C ASP A 6 9.77 0.77 -8.25
N ASP A 7 10.01 0.91 -9.56
CA ASP A 7 10.85 1.97 -10.12
C ASP A 7 10.30 3.38 -9.85
N MET A 8 9.02 3.51 -9.49
CA MET A 8 8.39 4.77 -9.13
C MET A 8 8.53 5.12 -7.63
N LEU A 9 9.01 4.20 -6.79
CA LEU A 9 9.19 4.44 -5.36
C LEU A 9 10.16 5.58 -5.02
N PRO A 10 11.25 5.83 -5.78
CA PRO A 10 12.08 7.01 -5.57
C PRO A 10 11.29 8.33 -5.71
N ALA A 11 10.56 8.51 -6.82
CA ALA A 11 9.76 9.72 -7.04
C ALA A 11 8.65 9.88 -6.00
N LEU A 12 8.02 8.78 -5.57
CA LEU A 12 7.04 8.81 -4.48
C LEU A 12 7.65 9.33 -3.17
N ARG A 13 8.87 8.91 -2.82
CA ARG A 13 9.56 9.35 -1.59
C ARG A 13 9.95 10.83 -1.62
N GLU A 14 10.20 11.38 -2.79
CA GLU A 14 10.48 12.82 -2.94
C GLU A 14 9.23 13.67 -2.62
N VAL A 15 8.05 13.24 -3.08
CA VAL A 15 6.79 13.99 -2.90
C VAL A 15 6.10 13.67 -1.57
N LEU A 16 6.19 12.41 -1.11
CA LEU A 16 5.55 11.90 0.10
C LEU A 16 6.61 11.29 1.04
N PRO A 17 7.46 12.11 1.67
CA PRO A 17 8.62 11.62 2.44
C PRO A 17 8.25 10.81 3.68
N ARG A 18 6.99 10.89 4.13
CA ARG A 18 6.46 10.13 5.28
C ARG A 18 5.59 8.94 4.87
N ALA A 19 5.53 8.61 3.58
CA ALA A 19 4.76 7.46 3.10
C ALA A 19 5.29 6.15 3.68
N ARG A 20 4.37 5.25 4.02
CA ARG A 20 4.68 3.87 4.42
C ARG A 20 4.30 2.94 3.27
N LEU A 21 5.24 2.11 2.82
CA LEU A 21 4.99 1.11 1.79
C LEU A 21 4.61 -0.22 2.45
N VAL A 22 3.45 -0.76 2.09
CA VAL A 22 2.97 -2.07 2.55
C VAL A 22 2.57 -2.90 1.33
N THR A 23 3.07 -4.13 1.25
CA THR A 23 2.75 -5.07 0.19
C THR A 23 1.86 -6.19 0.73
N LEU A 24 0.65 -6.33 0.18
CA LEU A 24 -0.20 -7.48 0.45
C LEU A 24 0.23 -8.62 -0.47
N LYS A 25 0.81 -9.68 0.10
CA LYS A 25 1.23 -10.86 -0.66
C LYS A 25 0.01 -11.55 -1.29
N ASN A 26 0.20 -12.12 -2.47
CA ASN A 26 -0.82 -12.88 -3.21
C ASN A 26 -2.07 -12.06 -3.61
N ALA A 27 -1.97 -10.73 -3.67
CA ALA A 27 -3.01 -9.87 -4.22
C ALA A 27 -2.68 -9.49 -5.68
N GLY A 28 -3.71 -9.33 -6.51
CA GLY A 28 -3.60 -8.82 -7.85
C GLY A 28 -3.65 -7.28 -7.89
N HIS A 29 -4.30 -6.73 -8.91
CA HIS A 29 -4.40 -5.28 -9.06
C HIS A 29 -5.42 -4.66 -8.10
N TRP A 30 -6.48 -5.39 -7.77
CA TRP A 30 -7.60 -4.92 -6.98
C TRP A 30 -7.50 -5.48 -5.57
N LEU A 31 -6.53 -4.97 -4.80
CA LEU A 31 -6.18 -5.43 -3.44
C LEU A 31 -7.40 -5.60 -2.51
N HIS A 32 -8.34 -4.66 -2.55
CA HIS A 32 -9.55 -4.68 -1.72
C HIS A 32 -10.59 -5.72 -2.15
N ALA A 33 -10.56 -6.17 -3.42
CA ALA A 33 -11.42 -7.22 -3.93
C ALA A 33 -10.76 -8.61 -3.77
N ASP A 34 -9.46 -8.70 -4.02
CA ASP A 34 -8.69 -9.94 -3.96
C ASP A 34 -8.41 -10.39 -2.53
N GLN A 35 -8.10 -9.44 -1.62
CA GLN A 35 -7.69 -9.69 -0.24
C GLN A 35 -8.37 -8.68 0.72
N PRO A 36 -9.72 -8.68 0.83
CA PRO A 36 -10.47 -7.65 1.56
C PRO A 36 -10.06 -7.51 3.03
N ASP A 37 -9.89 -8.62 3.74
CA ASP A 37 -9.56 -8.61 5.17
C ASP A 37 -8.14 -8.08 5.43
N ALA A 38 -7.18 -8.47 4.59
CA ALA A 38 -5.79 -8.01 4.71
C ALA A 38 -5.66 -6.51 4.35
N PHE A 39 -6.45 -6.06 3.37
CA PHE A 39 -6.53 -4.65 3.02
C PHE A 39 -7.12 -3.82 4.17
N GLN A 40 -8.25 -4.25 4.75
CA GLN A 40 -8.86 -3.56 5.88
C GLN A 40 -7.89 -3.46 7.07
N GLN A 41 -7.23 -4.56 7.44
CA GLN A 41 -6.25 -4.57 8.52
C GLN A 41 -5.09 -3.59 8.28
N ALA A 42 -4.61 -3.46 7.05
CA ALA A 42 -3.56 -2.52 6.70
C ALA A 42 -4.01 -1.05 6.88
N ILE A 43 -5.26 -0.75 6.53
CA ILE A 43 -5.86 0.58 6.73
C ILE A 43 -6.05 0.86 8.23
N ASP A 44 -6.58 -0.09 8.99
CA ASP A 44 -6.79 0.07 10.44
C ASP A 44 -5.46 0.32 11.17
N ALA A 45 -4.41 -0.44 10.82
CA ALA A 45 -3.06 -0.24 11.37
C ALA A 45 -2.48 1.13 10.99
N PHE A 46 -2.75 1.61 9.77
CA PHE A 46 -2.34 2.94 9.35
C PHE A 46 -3.02 4.03 10.18
N ILE A 47 -4.35 3.96 10.35
CA ILE A 47 -5.13 4.94 11.11
C ILE A 47 -4.73 4.94 12.58
N ALA A 48 -4.63 3.77 13.21
CA ALA A 48 -4.27 3.65 14.62
C ALA A 48 -2.91 4.29 14.93
N ALA A 49 -1.96 4.22 13.99
CA ALA A 49 -0.63 4.79 14.14
C ALA A 49 -0.53 6.31 13.91
N GLN A 50 -1.65 6.99 13.64
CA GLN A 50 -1.73 8.46 13.57
C GLN A 50 -2.32 9.09 14.84
N SER A 51 -2.69 8.25 15.82
CA SER A 51 -3.23 8.64 17.13
C SER A 51 -2.14 9.10 18.09
#